data_AF-A0A3D3RG90-F1
#
_entry.id   AF-A0A3D3RG90-F1
#
_cell.length_a   1.000
_cell.length_b   1.000
_cell.length_c   1.000
_cell.angle_alpha   90.00
_cell.angle_beta   90.00
_cell.angle_gamma   90.00
#
_symmetry.space_group_name_H-M   'P 1'
#
loop_
_entity.id
_entity.type
_entity.pdbx_description
1 polymer ?
#
loop_
_entity_poly.entity_id
_entity_poly.type
_entity_poly.pdbx_seq_one_letter_code
_entity_poly.pdbx_strand_id
1 'polypeptide(L)'
;MQELTKRVYKAPAPVRVLVVVEGTHDIEFLTRISTLLHTDDPALPDLATMESNRELIFLPISGHPQAWTRRLAPLNLPEFHLSDREQSPVTEQRQATVLAINQRYRCRAMLTKKRSLENYLHASAIQAVAGVTLEYGDHDCVATVAAQQIFESSHGNPNWKQLTRRARVRLTNRVKHWLNTRAVEQMTVSLLQERDPDGEIISWLETIGQLVETA
;
A
#
# COMPACT_ATOMS: atom_id res chain seq x y z
N MET A 1 -37.96 35.29 -17.88
CA MET A 1 -36.59 34.83 -18.18
C MET A 1 -35.78 34.78 -16.90
N GLN A 2 -35.79 33.64 -16.20
CA GLN A 2 -34.63 33.02 -15.56
C GLN A 2 -35.10 31.74 -14.88
N GLU A 3 -34.82 30.63 -15.56
CA GLU A 3 -35.09 29.28 -15.11
C GLU A 3 -34.01 28.91 -14.08
N LEU A 4 -34.37 28.93 -12.80
CA LEU A 4 -33.54 28.46 -11.70
C LEU A 4 -33.39 26.94 -11.82
N THR A 5 -32.31 26.52 -12.49
CA THR A 5 -31.86 25.12 -12.52
C THR A 5 -31.51 24.71 -11.08
N LYS A 6 -32.44 24.06 -10.40
CA LYS A 6 -32.17 23.33 -9.16
C LYS A 6 -31.11 22.28 -9.49
N ARG A 7 -29.85 22.54 -9.09
CA ARG A 7 -28.84 21.47 -8.98
C ARG A 7 -29.42 20.41 -8.07
N VAL A 8 -29.82 19.28 -8.64
CA VAL A 8 -30.16 18.09 -7.88
C VAL A 8 -28.89 17.67 -7.14
N TYR A 9 -28.83 17.98 -5.85
CA TYR A 9 -27.80 17.43 -4.97
C TYR A 9 -28.06 15.93 -4.86
N LYS A 10 -27.37 15.13 -5.67
CA LYS A 10 -27.28 13.69 -5.45
C LYS A 10 -26.51 13.52 -4.14
N ALA A 11 -27.12 12.92 -3.12
CA ALA A 11 -26.42 12.57 -1.90
C ALA A 11 -25.18 11.74 -2.29
N PRO A 12 -23.99 12.00 -1.71
CA PRO A 12 -22.83 11.18 -1.97
C PRO A 12 -23.15 9.72 -1.61
N ALA A 13 -22.60 8.78 -2.40
CA ALA A 13 -22.71 7.37 -2.06
C ALA A 13 -22.17 7.15 -0.63
N PRO A 14 -22.81 6.29 0.18
CA PRO A 14 -22.31 6.00 1.51
C PRO A 14 -20.94 5.32 1.41
N VAL A 15 -20.07 5.60 2.37
CA VAL A 15 -18.82 4.86 2.53
C VAL A 15 -19.15 3.39 2.75
N ARG A 16 -18.53 2.51 1.97
CA ARG A 16 -18.76 1.07 1.96
C ARG A 16 -17.66 0.29 2.67
N VAL A 17 -16.44 0.82 2.72
CA VAL A 17 -15.30 0.16 3.39
C VAL A 17 -14.25 1.16 3.87
N LEU A 18 -13.64 0.86 5.00
CA LEU A 18 -12.42 1.50 5.47
C LEU A 18 -11.22 0.63 5.12
N VAL A 19 -10.23 1.19 4.42
CA VAL A 19 -8.94 0.53 4.17
C VAL A 19 -7.88 1.16 5.05
N VAL A 20 -7.46 0.40 6.04
CA VAL A 20 -6.52 0.81 7.08
C VAL A 20 -5.12 0.33 6.72
N VAL A 21 -4.19 1.27 6.62
CA VAL A 21 -2.79 1.03 6.21
C VAL A 21 -1.83 1.77 7.12
N GLU A 22 -0.51 1.51 7.04
CA GLU A 22 0.46 2.10 7.97
C GLU A 22 0.81 3.54 7.63
N GLY A 23 0.80 3.89 6.36
CA GLY A 23 1.17 5.22 5.92
C GLY A 23 0.66 5.59 4.54
N THR A 24 0.93 6.83 4.17
CA THR A 24 0.49 7.39 2.87
C THR A 24 1.16 6.69 1.69
N HIS A 25 2.38 6.16 1.84
CA HIS A 25 3.02 5.39 0.78
C HIS A 25 2.24 4.14 0.41
N ASP A 26 1.60 3.49 1.37
CA ASP A 26 0.80 2.28 1.13
C ASP A 26 -0.44 2.64 0.31
N ILE A 27 -1.04 3.81 0.57
CA ILE A 27 -2.16 4.35 -0.22
C ILE A 27 -1.72 4.58 -1.66
N GLU A 28 -0.59 5.26 -1.87
CA GLU A 28 -0.06 5.54 -3.21
C GLU A 28 0.22 4.25 -4.01
N PHE A 29 0.73 3.21 -3.33
CA PHE A 29 0.95 1.90 -3.93
C PHE A 29 -0.35 1.20 -4.28
N LEU A 30 -1.25 1.06 -3.30
CA LEU A 30 -2.49 0.29 -3.43
C LEU A 30 -3.42 0.90 -4.48
N THR A 31 -3.56 2.23 -4.52
CA THR A 31 -4.36 2.90 -5.54
C THR A 31 -3.86 2.57 -6.94
N ARG A 32 -2.56 2.76 -7.21
CA ARG A 32 -1.98 2.51 -8.54
C ARG A 32 -1.98 1.05 -8.96
N ILE A 33 -1.60 0.14 -8.06
CA ILE A 33 -1.56 -1.29 -8.39
C ILE A 33 -2.98 -1.84 -8.61
N SER A 34 -3.97 -1.34 -7.86
CA SER A 34 -5.37 -1.72 -8.04
C SER A 34 -5.92 -1.23 -9.38
N THR A 35 -5.60 -0.01 -9.81
CA THR A 35 -6.02 0.50 -11.13
C THR A 35 -5.35 -0.30 -12.27
N LEU A 36 -4.06 -0.65 -12.13
CA LEU A 36 -3.37 -1.51 -13.09
C LEU A 36 -4.07 -2.87 -13.21
N LEU A 37 -4.35 -3.52 -12.08
CA LEU A 37 -5.02 -4.83 -12.05
C LEU A 37 -6.47 -4.76 -12.55
N HIS A 38 -7.23 -3.74 -12.18
CA HIS A 38 -8.60 -3.52 -12.65
C HIS A 38 -8.68 -3.31 -14.16
N THR A 39 -7.65 -2.68 -14.76
CA THR A 39 -7.60 -2.48 -16.21
C THR A 39 -7.49 -3.81 -16.97
N ASP A 40 -6.81 -4.79 -16.39
CA ASP A 40 -6.63 -6.15 -16.95
C ASP A 40 -7.82 -7.07 -16.58
N ASP A 41 -8.28 -7.00 -15.33
CA ASP A 41 -9.44 -7.73 -14.82
C ASP A 41 -10.45 -6.78 -14.12
N PRO A 42 -11.50 -6.35 -14.83
CA PRO A 42 -12.53 -5.46 -14.28
C PRO A 42 -13.34 -6.04 -13.10
N ALA A 43 -13.20 -7.32 -12.77
CA ALA A 43 -13.82 -7.91 -11.58
C ALA A 43 -13.13 -7.48 -10.29
N LEU A 44 -11.85 -7.10 -10.34
CA LEU A 44 -11.10 -6.58 -9.18
C LEU A 44 -11.49 -5.12 -8.90
N PRO A 45 -11.59 -4.68 -7.65
CA PRO A 45 -11.89 -3.27 -7.35
C PRO A 45 -10.74 -2.33 -7.73
N ASP A 46 -11.06 -1.22 -8.39
CA ASP A 46 -10.16 -0.07 -8.55
C ASP A 46 -10.29 0.86 -7.33
N LEU A 47 -9.33 0.75 -6.40
CA LEU A 47 -9.37 1.47 -5.14
C LEU A 47 -9.24 2.99 -5.33
N ALA A 48 -8.56 3.45 -6.38
CA ALA A 48 -8.45 4.87 -6.71
C ALA A 48 -9.82 5.44 -7.11
N THR A 49 -10.54 4.73 -7.99
CA THR A 49 -11.90 5.12 -8.38
C THR A 49 -12.85 5.06 -7.18
N MET A 50 -12.79 4.03 -6.35
CA MET A 50 -13.62 3.89 -5.15
C MET A 50 -13.40 5.01 -4.14
N GLU A 51 -12.14 5.42 -3.91
CA GLU A 51 -11.81 6.57 -3.06
C GLU A 51 -12.39 7.86 -3.64
N SER A 52 -12.21 8.10 -4.94
CA SER A 52 -12.74 9.30 -5.62
C SER A 52 -14.27 9.40 -5.55
N ASN A 53 -14.95 8.25 -5.59
CA ASN A 53 -16.40 8.10 -5.47
C ASN A 53 -16.90 8.15 -4.02
N ARG A 54 -15.99 8.21 -3.03
CA ARG A 54 -16.27 8.18 -1.58
C ARG A 54 -16.89 6.87 -1.10
N GLU A 55 -16.71 5.79 -1.86
CA GLU A 55 -17.12 4.43 -1.49
C GLU A 55 -16.09 3.77 -0.58
N LEU A 56 -14.83 4.19 -0.67
CA LEU A 56 -13.73 3.73 0.15
C LEU A 56 -13.07 4.93 0.84
N ILE A 57 -12.67 4.75 2.10
CA ILE A 57 -11.80 5.71 2.79
C ILE A 57 -10.51 5.00 3.18
N PHE A 58 -9.37 5.52 2.72
CA PHE A 58 -8.08 5.14 3.27
C PHE A 58 -7.84 5.82 4.61
N LEU A 59 -7.41 5.04 5.60
CA LEU A 59 -7.03 5.53 6.92
C LEU A 59 -5.56 5.15 7.19
N PRO A 60 -4.62 6.09 7.00
CA PRO A 60 -3.22 5.85 7.34
C PRO A 60 -3.03 5.96 8.86
N ILE A 61 -2.64 4.85 9.48
CA ILE A 61 -2.41 4.75 10.92
C ILE A 61 -0.92 4.61 11.21
N SER A 62 -0.33 5.72 11.66
CA SER A 62 0.97 5.69 12.30
C SER A 62 0.84 5.32 13.79
N GLY A 63 1.79 4.55 14.31
CA GLY A 63 1.87 4.25 15.75
C GLY A 63 1.26 2.91 16.13
N HIS A 64 0.21 2.90 16.97
CA HIS A 64 -0.37 1.70 17.59
C HIS A 64 -1.72 1.33 16.94
N PRO A 65 -1.79 0.39 15.98
CA PRO A 65 -3.03 0.06 15.26
C PRO A 65 -4.16 -0.41 16.20
N GLN A 66 -3.81 -1.10 17.28
CA GLN A 66 -4.75 -1.57 18.31
C GLN A 66 -5.57 -0.45 18.95
N ALA A 67 -5.00 0.77 19.05
CA ALA A 67 -5.69 1.92 19.63
C ALA A 67 -6.87 2.38 18.74
N TRP A 68 -6.79 2.13 17.44
CA TRP A 68 -7.78 2.56 16.47
C TRP A 68 -8.85 1.51 16.22
N THR A 69 -8.51 0.21 16.32
CA THR A 69 -9.45 -0.91 16.22
C THR A 69 -10.72 -0.68 17.05
N ARG A 70 -10.59 -0.22 18.31
CA ARG A 70 -11.75 0.06 19.18
C ARG A 70 -12.47 1.38 18.85
N ARG A 71 -11.75 2.35 18.29
CA ARG A 71 -12.30 3.68 17.96
C ARG A 71 -13.07 3.69 16.66
N LEU A 72 -12.77 2.77 15.74
CA LEU A 72 -13.49 2.58 14.49
C LEU A 72 -14.77 1.76 14.66
N ALA A 73 -14.82 0.88 15.67
CA ALA A 73 -15.97 -0.01 15.90
C ALA A 73 -17.34 0.71 15.92
N PRO A 74 -17.51 1.91 16.53
CA PRO A 74 -18.80 2.62 16.50
C PRO A 74 -19.26 3.08 15.11
N LEU A 75 -18.37 3.13 14.11
CA LEU A 75 -18.73 3.46 12.72
C LEU A 75 -19.55 2.34 12.06
N ASN A 76 -19.41 1.11 12.55
CA ASN A 76 -20.09 -0.08 12.00
C ASN A 76 -19.92 -0.24 10.48
N LEU A 77 -18.74 0.12 9.97
CA LEU A 77 -18.34 -0.03 8.58
C LEU A 77 -17.46 -1.28 8.42
N PRO A 78 -17.47 -1.95 7.25
CA PRO A 78 -16.46 -2.93 6.91
C PRO A 78 -15.05 -2.34 7.00
N GLU A 79 -14.11 -3.11 7.53
CA GLU A 79 -12.72 -2.71 7.69
C GLU A 79 -11.78 -3.74 7.05
N PHE A 80 -10.94 -3.30 6.10
CA PHE A 80 -9.78 -4.05 5.64
C PHE A 80 -8.51 -3.43 6.22
N HIS A 81 -7.65 -4.22 6.85
CA HIS A 81 -6.40 -3.77 7.46
C HIS A 81 -5.23 -4.48 6.79
N LEU A 82 -4.25 -3.72 6.31
CA LEU A 82 -3.01 -4.26 5.77
C LEU A 82 -1.83 -3.79 6.62
N SER A 83 -0.92 -4.70 6.92
CA SER A 83 0.33 -4.38 7.60
C SER A 83 1.49 -5.07 6.90
N ASP A 84 2.61 -4.36 6.82
CA ASP A 84 3.86 -4.94 6.33
C ASP A 84 4.33 -6.02 7.32
N ARG A 85 4.99 -7.08 6.85
CA ARG A 85 5.57 -8.10 7.72
C ARG A 85 6.69 -7.54 8.59
N GLU A 86 7.49 -6.65 8.03
CA GLU A 86 8.75 -6.18 8.61
C GLU A 86 9.66 -7.33 9.11
N GLN A 87 10.57 -7.04 10.03
CA GLN A 87 11.43 -8.03 10.70
C GLN A 87 11.05 -8.18 12.17
N SER A 88 11.38 -9.34 12.75
CA SER A 88 11.22 -9.59 14.19
C SER A 88 11.96 -8.51 15.03
N PRO A 89 11.38 -8.00 16.13
CA PRO A 89 10.14 -8.45 16.81
C PRO A 89 8.85 -7.77 16.30
N VAL A 90 8.93 -6.92 15.28
CA VAL A 90 7.78 -6.14 14.78
C VAL A 90 6.75 -7.06 14.12
N THR A 91 7.23 -8.08 13.40
CA THR A 91 6.40 -9.10 12.74
C THR A 91 5.40 -9.75 13.70
N GLU A 92 5.86 -10.20 14.87
CA GLU A 92 5.07 -10.92 15.86
C GLU A 92 4.02 -9.99 16.50
N GLN A 93 4.39 -8.73 16.76
CA GLN A 93 3.46 -7.72 17.28
C GLN A 93 2.33 -7.42 16.27
N ARG A 94 2.66 -7.35 14.98
CA ARG A 94 1.69 -7.17 13.90
C ARG A 94 0.83 -8.41 13.73
N GLN A 95 1.40 -9.60 13.82
CA GLN A 95 0.65 -10.85 13.73
C GLN A 95 -0.37 -11.00 14.86
N ALA A 96 -0.01 -10.66 16.11
CA ALA A 96 -0.95 -10.60 17.22
C ALA A 96 -2.09 -9.59 16.97
N THR A 97 -1.77 -8.44 16.37
CA THR A 97 -2.77 -7.42 16.02
C THR A 97 -3.71 -7.91 14.91
N VAL A 98 -3.19 -8.53 13.86
CA VAL A 98 -3.96 -9.15 12.77
C VAL A 98 -4.93 -10.20 13.31
N LEU A 99 -4.46 -11.08 14.20
CA LEU A 99 -5.31 -12.10 14.83
C LEU A 99 -6.45 -11.46 15.64
N ALA A 100 -6.16 -10.41 16.41
CA ALA A 100 -7.17 -9.71 17.20
C ALA A 100 -8.22 -9.01 16.34
N ILE A 101 -7.83 -8.41 15.21
CA ILE A 101 -8.77 -7.74 14.28
C ILE A 101 -9.67 -8.76 13.59
N ASN A 102 -9.12 -9.90 13.17
CA ASN A 102 -9.86 -10.97 12.48
C ASN A 102 -10.91 -11.68 13.35
N GLN A 103 -10.94 -11.42 14.67
CA GLN A 103 -12.01 -11.89 15.56
C GLN A 103 -13.26 -10.99 15.50
N ARG A 104 -13.20 -9.84 14.81
CA ARG A 104 -14.29 -8.85 14.76
C ARG A 104 -15.16 -9.07 13.52
N TYR A 105 -16.45 -8.84 13.69
CA TYR A 105 -17.41 -8.88 12.59
C TYR A 105 -17.07 -7.84 11.52
N ARG A 106 -17.13 -8.23 10.24
CA ARG A 106 -16.86 -7.38 9.06
C ARG A 106 -15.49 -6.69 9.07
N CYS A 107 -14.52 -7.27 9.79
CA CYS A 107 -13.15 -6.82 9.80
C CYS A 107 -12.25 -7.91 9.23
N ARG A 108 -11.34 -7.54 8.36
CA ARG A 108 -10.31 -8.43 7.83
C ARG A 108 -8.96 -7.76 7.91
N ALA A 109 -8.00 -8.44 8.53
CA ALA A 109 -6.63 -7.98 8.64
C ALA A 109 -5.68 -9.00 8.00
N MET A 110 -4.68 -8.48 7.29
CA MET A 110 -3.66 -9.26 6.61
C MET A 110 -2.27 -8.70 6.88
N LEU A 111 -1.30 -9.62 6.92
CA LEU A 111 0.12 -9.31 7.01
C LEU A 111 0.74 -9.73 5.68
N THR A 112 1.54 -8.88 5.06
CA THR A 112 2.21 -9.23 3.80
C THR A 112 3.06 -10.50 3.98
N LYS A 113 3.16 -11.37 2.95
CA LYS A 113 4.13 -12.47 2.96
C LYS A 113 5.55 -11.93 2.84
N LYS A 114 5.76 -10.95 1.96
CA LYS A 114 7.02 -10.24 1.79
C LYS A 114 7.23 -9.22 2.90
N ARG A 115 8.42 -8.64 3.00
CA ARG A 115 8.74 -7.69 4.08
C ARG A 115 7.83 -6.46 4.08
N SER A 116 7.65 -5.80 2.93
CA SER A 116 6.78 -4.65 2.78
C SER A 116 6.21 -4.56 1.35
N LEU A 117 5.31 -3.60 1.12
CA LEU A 117 4.74 -3.33 -0.22
C LEU A 117 5.80 -3.09 -1.31
N GLU A 118 6.93 -2.45 -0.99
CA GLU A 118 8.00 -2.23 -1.97
C GLU A 118 8.62 -3.54 -2.48
N ASN A 119 8.52 -4.64 -1.74
CA ASN A 119 9.03 -5.94 -2.17
C ASN A 119 8.20 -6.56 -3.32
N TYR A 120 7.01 -6.03 -3.61
CA TYR A 120 6.19 -6.47 -4.75
C TYR A 120 6.55 -5.74 -6.05
N LEU A 121 7.35 -4.66 -5.97
CA LEU A 121 7.88 -4.01 -7.17
C LEU A 121 8.90 -4.91 -7.86
N HIS A 122 8.88 -4.91 -9.19
CA HIS A 122 9.85 -5.60 -10.01
C HIS A 122 11.10 -4.73 -10.22
N ALA A 123 12.28 -5.35 -10.27
CA ALA A 123 13.55 -4.64 -10.41
C ALA A 123 13.60 -3.75 -11.67
N SER A 124 13.03 -4.22 -12.79
CA SER A 124 12.91 -3.45 -14.04
C SER A 124 12.07 -2.18 -13.88
N ALA A 125 10.98 -2.21 -13.11
CA ALA A 125 10.16 -1.03 -12.86
C ALA A 125 10.91 0.00 -12.02
N ILE A 126 11.71 -0.45 -11.06
CA ILE A 126 12.60 0.41 -10.28
C ILE A 126 13.72 1.00 -11.16
N GLN A 127 14.35 0.17 -12.00
CA GLN A 127 15.41 0.58 -12.91
C GLN A 127 14.92 1.66 -13.89
N ALA A 128 13.71 1.55 -14.41
CA ALA A 128 13.10 2.54 -15.31
C ALA A 128 13.01 3.94 -14.67
N VAL A 129 12.89 4.03 -13.34
CA VAL A 129 12.81 5.31 -12.62
C VAL A 129 14.18 5.79 -12.12
N ALA A 130 14.98 4.88 -11.56
CA ALA A 130 16.20 5.21 -10.85
C ALA A 130 17.47 5.11 -11.70
N GLY A 131 17.41 4.47 -12.87
CA GLY A 131 18.55 4.23 -13.75
C GLY A 131 19.59 3.26 -13.17
N VAL A 132 19.27 2.56 -12.07
CA VAL A 132 20.16 1.59 -11.42
C VAL A 132 19.49 0.22 -11.37
N THR A 133 20.26 -0.82 -11.65
CA THR A 133 19.83 -2.21 -11.44
C THR A 133 19.91 -2.53 -9.95
N LEU A 134 18.87 -3.16 -9.42
CA LEU A 134 18.81 -3.58 -8.03
C LEU A 134 18.62 -5.08 -7.94
N GLU A 135 19.30 -5.68 -6.97
CA GLU A 135 19.08 -7.05 -6.53
C GLU A 135 18.58 -7.01 -5.09
N TYR A 136 17.45 -7.65 -4.82
CA TYR A 136 16.86 -7.77 -3.49
C TYR A 136 15.95 -9.00 -3.43
N GLY A 137 15.92 -9.63 -2.26
CA GLY A 137 15.00 -10.69 -1.93
C GLY A 137 13.68 -10.18 -1.34
N ASP A 138 12.79 -11.12 -1.06
CA ASP A 138 11.45 -10.85 -0.54
C ASP A 138 11.44 -10.30 0.89
N HIS A 139 12.57 -10.38 1.60
CA HIS A 139 12.69 -9.95 2.99
C HIS A 139 13.69 -8.79 3.21
N ASP A 140 14.26 -8.26 2.13
CA ASP A 140 15.14 -7.09 2.19
C ASP A 140 14.33 -5.79 2.32
N CYS A 141 14.93 -4.76 2.92
CA CYS A 141 14.35 -3.41 2.85
C CYS A 141 14.64 -2.81 1.48
N VAL A 142 13.75 -3.00 0.50
CA VAL A 142 13.94 -2.49 -0.87
C VAL A 142 14.24 -0.99 -0.87
N ALA A 143 13.55 -0.22 -0.03
CA ALA A 143 13.80 1.22 0.08
C ALA A 143 15.23 1.55 0.56
N THR A 144 15.80 0.76 1.47
CA THR A 144 17.18 0.97 1.94
C THR A 144 18.20 0.47 0.92
N VAL A 145 17.96 -0.68 0.29
CA VAL A 145 18.81 -1.22 -0.78
C VAL A 145 18.89 -0.22 -1.93
N ALA A 146 17.75 0.28 -2.40
CA ALA A 146 17.67 1.29 -3.44
C ALA A 146 18.36 2.61 -3.03
N ALA A 147 18.13 3.09 -1.79
CA ALA A 147 18.78 4.30 -1.31
C ALA A 147 20.30 4.18 -1.23
N GLN A 148 20.80 3.02 -0.79
CA GLN A 148 22.22 2.73 -0.77
C GLN A 148 22.78 2.72 -2.20
N GLN A 149 22.18 1.95 -3.11
CA GLN A 149 22.67 1.85 -4.49
C GLN A 149 22.72 3.20 -5.19
N ILE A 150 21.65 4.02 -5.07
CA ILE A 150 21.59 5.36 -5.67
C ILE A 150 22.65 6.28 -5.06
N PHE A 151 22.84 6.22 -3.75
CA PHE A 151 23.85 7.03 -3.08
C PHE A 151 25.26 6.63 -3.51
N GLU A 152 25.56 5.34 -3.51
CA GLU A 152 26.89 4.80 -3.85
C GLU A 152 27.23 4.94 -5.35
N SER A 153 26.22 5.01 -6.22
CA SER A 153 26.39 5.27 -7.65
C SER A 153 26.60 6.76 -7.98
N SER A 154 26.52 7.66 -6.99
CA SER A 154 26.74 9.09 -7.22
C SER A 154 28.24 9.46 -7.30
N HIS A 155 28.55 10.57 -7.98
CA HIS A 155 29.94 10.99 -8.21
C HIS A 155 30.61 11.41 -6.89
N GLY A 156 31.89 11.06 -6.72
CA GLY A 156 32.70 11.50 -5.56
C GLY A 156 33.04 10.44 -4.51
N ASN A 157 33.05 9.16 -4.90
CA ASN A 157 33.31 8.00 -4.01
C ASN A 157 32.50 8.01 -2.69
N PRO A 158 31.17 8.18 -2.77
CA PRO A 158 30.29 8.17 -1.61
C PRO A 158 30.28 6.80 -0.91
N ASN A 159 30.27 6.80 0.43
CA ASN A 159 30.20 5.57 1.23
C ASN A 159 28.98 5.61 2.16
N TRP A 160 27.99 4.74 1.91
CA TRP A 160 26.74 4.71 2.67
C TRP A 160 26.96 4.51 4.18
N LYS A 161 27.99 3.73 4.56
CA LYS A 161 28.29 3.41 5.97
C LYS A 161 28.80 4.63 6.74
N GLN A 162 29.36 5.63 6.06
CA GLN A 162 29.83 6.88 6.67
C GLN A 162 28.68 7.85 6.97
N LEU A 163 27.48 7.62 6.43
CA LEU A 163 26.31 8.46 6.70
C LEU A 163 25.77 8.24 8.12
N THR A 164 25.42 9.36 8.76
CA THR A 164 24.67 9.33 10.03
C THR A 164 23.37 8.56 9.87
N ARG A 165 22.87 7.96 10.96
CA ARG A 165 21.57 7.27 10.97
C ARG A 165 20.45 8.16 10.44
N ARG A 166 20.42 9.44 10.85
CA ARG A 166 19.42 10.41 10.39
C ARG A 166 19.49 10.65 8.88
N ALA A 167 20.70 10.73 8.31
CA ALA A 167 20.88 10.89 6.88
C ALA A 167 20.40 9.67 6.10
N ARG A 168 20.75 8.46 6.55
CA ARG A 168 20.28 7.20 5.95
C ARG A 168 18.76 7.10 5.95
N VAL A 169 18.12 7.32 7.10
CA VAL A 169 16.64 7.32 7.22
C VAL A 169 15.99 8.33 6.26
N ARG A 170 16.54 9.55 6.16
CA ARG A 170 16.02 10.57 5.25
C ARG A 170 16.12 10.13 3.78
N LEU A 171 17.23 9.52 3.38
CA LEU A 171 17.41 9.01 2.01
C LEU A 171 16.48 7.83 1.73
N THR A 172 16.39 6.87 2.66
CA THR A 172 15.45 5.74 2.58
C THR A 172 14.01 6.22 2.43
N ASN A 173 13.56 7.19 3.23
CA ASN A 173 12.19 7.72 3.12
C ASN A 173 11.92 8.44 1.81
N ARG A 174 12.90 9.17 1.27
CA ARG A 174 12.79 9.79 -0.07
C ARG A 174 12.63 8.72 -1.14
N VAL A 175 13.36 7.61 -0.99
CA VAL A 175 13.27 6.47 -1.91
C VAL A 175 11.94 5.74 -1.79
N LYS A 176 11.48 5.48 -0.55
CA LYS A 176 10.16 4.90 -0.28
C LYS A 176 9.05 5.69 -0.99
N HIS A 177 9.14 7.02 -1.01
CA HIS A 177 8.16 7.85 -1.70
C HIS A 177 8.07 7.59 -3.21
N TRP A 178 9.19 7.60 -3.94
CA TRP A 178 9.14 7.39 -5.39
C TRP A 178 8.94 5.92 -5.78
N LEU A 179 9.28 4.96 -4.91
CA LEU A 179 8.93 3.55 -5.13
C LEU A 179 7.41 3.37 -5.22
N ASN A 180 6.67 3.93 -4.27
CA ASN A 180 5.21 3.78 -4.19
C ASN A 180 4.42 4.75 -5.07
N THR A 181 5.09 5.60 -5.85
CA THR A 181 4.43 6.52 -6.79
C THR A 181 4.92 6.25 -8.21
N ARG A 182 6.18 6.57 -8.50
CA ARG A 182 6.75 6.50 -9.84
C ARG A 182 7.14 5.08 -10.26
N ALA A 183 7.69 4.27 -9.35
CA ALA A 183 8.13 2.92 -9.74
C ALA A 183 6.94 1.97 -9.91
N VAL A 184 5.92 2.07 -9.05
CA VAL A 184 4.68 1.30 -9.23
C VAL A 184 3.95 1.65 -10.55
N GLU A 185 4.04 2.91 -11.03
CA GLU A 185 3.54 3.30 -12.37
C GLU A 185 4.28 2.64 -13.54
N GLN A 186 5.48 2.09 -13.31
CA GLN A 186 6.23 1.32 -14.31
C GLN A 186 5.96 -0.19 -14.23
N MET A 187 5.08 -0.63 -13.33
CA MET A 187 4.68 -2.03 -13.24
C MET A 187 3.74 -2.41 -14.38
N THR A 188 3.80 -3.67 -14.78
CA THR A 188 2.81 -4.32 -15.63
C THR A 188 2.27 -5.56 -14.90
N VAL A 189 1.16 -6.11 -15.37
CA VAL A 189 0.62 -7.36 -14.81
C VAL A 189 1.64 -8.50 -14.91
N SER A 190 2.40 -8.60 -16.00
CA SER A 190 3.45 -9.63 -16.13
C SER A 190 4.57 -9.44 -15.10
N LEU A 191 5.07 -8.21 -14.92
CA LEU A 191 6.10 -7.91 -13.93
C LEU A 191 5.60 -8.18 -12.50
N LEU A 192 4.32 -7.92 -12.24
CA LEU A 192 3.71 -8.25 -10.96
C LEU A 192 3.59 -9.76 -10.78
N GLN A 193 3.15 -10.52 -11.78
CA GLN A 193 3.06 -12.00 -11.70
C GLN A 193 4.43 -12.65 -11.44
N GLU A 194 5.52 -12.09 -12.00
CA GLU A 194 6.88 -12.55 -11.71
C GLU A 194 7.28 -12.29 -10.24
N ARG A 195 6.83 -11.18 -9.65
CA ARG A 195 7.10 -10.85 -8.24
C ARG A 195 6.12 -11.50 -7.27
N ASP A 196 4.87 -11.69 -7.65
CA ASP A 196 3.78 -12.18 -6.82
C ASP A 196 3.07 -13.36 -7.52
N PRO A 197 3.78 -14.49 -7.72
CA PRO A 197 3.22 -15.63 -8.45
C PRO A 197 2.04 -16.28 -7.73
N ASP A 198 1.92 -16.07 -6.42
CA ASP A 198 0.80 -16.55 -5.60
C ASP A 198 -0.44 -15.64 -5.66
N GLY A 199 -0.35 -14.48 -6.32
CA GLY A 199 -1.46 -13.52 -6.42
C GLY A 199 -1.90 -12.94 -5.08
N GLU A 200 -0.96 -12.65 -4.17
CA GLU A 200 -1.28 -12.09 -2.86
C GLU A 200 -1.96 -10.71 -2.96
N ILE A 201 -1.49 -9.82 -3.85
CA ILE A 201 -2.12 -8.50 -4.06
C ILE A 201 -3.55 -8.67 -4.56
N ILE A 202 -3.77 -9.58 -5.51
CA ILE A 202 -5.09 -9.89 -6.05
C ILE A 202 -6.02 -10.33 -4.91
N SER A 203 -5.55 -11.22 -4.04
CA SER A 203 -6.34 -11.70 -2.89
C SER A 203 -6.75 -10.58 -1.92
N TRP A 204 -5.94 -9.53 -1.78
CA TRP A 204 -6.29 -8.35 -0.99
C TRP A 204 -7.43 -7.57 -1.64
N LEU A 205 -7.36 -7.36 -2.96
CA LEU A 205 -8.40 -6.66 -3.72
C LEU A 205 -9.72 -7.43 -3.71
N GLU A 206 -9.69 -8.74 -3.93
CA GLU A 206 -10.88 -9.60 -3.84
C GLU A 206 -11.52 -9.53 -2.45
N THR A 207 -10.70 -9.55 -1.40
CA THR A 207 -11.17 -9.42 -0.01
C THR A 207 -11.86 -8.08 0.21
N ILE A 208 -11.29 -6.97 -0.30
CA ILE A 208 -11.92 -5.65 -0.24
C ILE A 208 -13.26 -5.66 -0.99
N GLY A 209 -13.31 -6.25 -2.18
CA GLY A 209 -14.55 -6.42 -2.95
C GLY A 209 -15.65 -7.14 -2.17
N GLN A 210 -15.32 -8.26 -1.52
CA GLN A 210 -16.25 -9.04 -0.69
C GLN A 210 -16.77 -8.24 0.52
N LEU A 211 -15.89 -7.47 1.20
CA LEU A 211 -16.30 -6.60 2.30
C LEU A 211 -17.28 -5.51 1.84
N VAL A 212 -17.13 -5.06 0.61
CA VAL A 212 -17.95 -4.01 -0.02
C VAL A 212 -19.31 -4.56 -0.48
N GLU A 213 -19.40 -5.81 -0.91
CA GLU A 213 -20.68 -6.48 -1.23
C GLU A 213 -21.52 -6.76 0.01
N THR A 214 -20.86 -7.02 1.14
CA THR A 214 -21.52 -7.20 2.44
C THR A 214 -21.75 -5.87 3.19
N ALA A 215 -21.55 -4.73 2.50
CA ALA A 215 -21.66 -3.37 3.03
C ALA A 215 -23.11 -2.97 3.42
#